data_AF-A0A257B388-F1
#
_entry.id   AF-A0A257B388-F1
#
_cell.length_a   1.000
_cell.length_b   1.000
_cell.length_c   1.000
_cell.angle_alpha   90.00
_cell.angle_beta   90.00
_cell.angle_gamma   90.00
#
_symmetry.space_group_name_H-M   'P 1'
#
loop_
_entity.id
_entity.type
_entity.pdbx_description
1 polymer ?
#
loop_
_entity_poly.entity_id
_entity_poly.type
_entity_poly.pdbx_seq_one_letter_code
_entity_poly.pdbx_strand_id
1 'polypeptide(L)'
;MMRNLRLVGRFGLAATWLVLWLGCGARASAQTTLVFVHGKSDGVSTDSRTKVLNNYWTPDMVRAATRNYTVPYEIVFYDGRKHYWDCAVDVSAQVNQFITNGRRNLVFVTHSMGGVVMRFILCNADPSDPFYNYRGANFNRIQSNTRHVLSYAPPNAGSEAADLAGSLSGSWLTAWLVSLIDNNAPSTQALTTAHFRAANANWMRDALRSKAIFTVAGTGLWNDFCLECVGLATLSGLAGLPGEDDGMVAEYSAHHTKAPGGRWYNTDANHHYNRRNSYRRLGNDIAQFGY
;
A
#
# COMPACT_ATOMS: atom_id res chain seq x y z
N MET A 1 -38.83 11.91 83.98
CA MET A 1 -39.64 11.91 82.74
C MET A 1 -38.73 12.36 81.60
N MET A 2 -38.45 11.45 80.64
CA MET A 2 -38.02 11.67 79.24
C MET A 2 -36.78 12.58 78.96
N ARG A 3 -35.64 11.99 78.58
CA ARG A 3 -35.14 11.71 77.19
C ARG A 3 -34.52 12.94 76.48
N ASN A 4 -33.23 12.89 76.17
CA ASN A 4 -32.74 12.56 74.81
C ASN A 4 -31.23 12.83 74.64
N LEU A 5 -30.50 11.75 74.32
CA LEU A 5 -29.18 11.78 73.69
C LEU A 5 -29.30 12.39 72.28
N ARG A 6 -28.35 13.26 71.90
CA ARG A 6 -28.08 13.56 70.49
C ARG A 6 -26.79 12.86 70.06
N LEU A 7 -26.95 11.74 69.35
CA LEU A 7 -25.93 11.22 68.45
C LEU A 7 -25.80 12.21 67.29
N VAL A 8 -24.62 12.83 67.14
CA VAL A 8 -24.27 13.59 65.94
C VAL A 8 -23.46 12.68 65.02
N GLY A 9 -23.92 12.62 63.77
CA GLY A 9 -23.59 11.65 62.74
C GLY A 9 -22.11 11.45 62.43
N ARG A 10 -21.69 10.19 62.48
CA ARG A 10 -20.52 9.65 61.78
C ARG A 10 -20.99 8.99 60.47
N PHE A 11 -21.39 9.77 59.47
CA PHE A 11 -21.71 9.24 58.13
C PHE A 11 -21.18 10.13 56.98
N GLY A 12 -20.15 10.94 57.23
CA GLY A 12 -19.66 11.93 56.27
C GLY A 12 -18.35 11.60 55.54
N LEU A 13 -17.79 10.39 55.65
CA LEU A 13 -16.44 10.08 55.12
C LEU A 13 -16.35 8.89 54.16
N ALA A 14 -17.45 8.15 53.93
CA ALA A 14 -17.44 6.98 53.03
C ALA A 14 -17.85 7.31 51.58
N ALA A 15 -18.47 8.46 51.32
CA ALA A 15 -19.01 8.80 49.99
C ALA A 15 -17.98 9.42 49.03
N THR A 16 -16.81 9.84 49.52
CA THR A 16 -15.83 10.60 48.70
C THR A 16 -14.77 9.72 48.03
N TRP A 17 -14.68 8.44 48.38
CA TRP A 17 -13.70 7.51 47.78
C TRP A 17 -14.22 6.71 46.58
N LEU A 18 -15.54 6.65 46.37
CA LEU A 18 -16.13 5.88 45.26
C LEU A 18 -16.22 6.68 43.94
N VAL A 19 -16.05 8.01 43.99
CA VAL A 19 -16.17 8.89 42.80
C VAL A 19 -14.83 9.06 42.05
N LEU A 20 -13.69 8.70 42.65
CA LEU A 20 -12.37 8.85 42.01
C LEU A 20 -11.92 7.64 41.14
N TRP A 21 -12.70 6.56 41.06
CA TRP A 21 -12.32 5.36 40.30
C TRP A 21 -13.04 5.19 38.94
N LEU A 22 -13.94 6.12 38.59
CA LEU A 22 -14.73 6.08 37.35
C LEU A 22 -14.17 6.94 36.21
N GLY A 23 -13.04 7.61 36.42
CA GLY A 23 -12.56 8.65 35.51
C GLY A 23 -11.10 8.50 35.12
N CYS A 24 -10.73 7.43 34.41
CA CYS A 24 -9.60 7.39 33.46
C CYS A 24 -9.48 6.00 32.82
N GLY A 25 -10.56 5.51 32.18
CA GLY A 25 -10.39 4.54 31.11
C GLY A 25 -9.76 5.27 29.93
N ALA A 26 -8.45 5.49 29.95
CA ALA A 26 -7.74 5.94 28.77
C ALA A 26 -8.06 4.93 27.66
N ARG A 27 -8.83 5.34 26.65
CA ARG A 27 -9.00 4.55 25.44
C ARG A 27 -7.60 4.37 24.90
N ALA A 28 -7.00 3.20 25.08
CA ALA A 28 -5.77 2.83 24.41
C ALA A 28 -6.07 3.01 22.91
N SER A 29 -5.56 4.10 22.33
CA SER A 29 -5.66 4.31 20.89
C SER A 29 -5.02 3.09 20.24
N ALA A 30 -5.74 2.43 19.34
CA ALA A 30 -5.21 1.28 18.65
C ALA A 30 -3.90 1.69 17.96
N GLN A 31 -2.79 1.08 18.40
CA GLN A 31 -1.47 1.38 17.91
C GLN A 31 -1.43 1.18 16.40
N THR A 32 -1.04 2.23 15.66
CA THR A 32 -0.88 2.16 14.21
C THR A 32 0.10 1.04 13.86
N THR A 33 -0.27 0.19 12.90
CA THR A 33 0.62 -0.85 12.36
C THR A 33 0.88 -0.56 10.89
N LEU A 34 2.15 -0.50 10.50
CA LEU A 34 2.53 -0.38 9.09
C LEU A 34 2.46 -1.75 8.41
N VAL A 35 1.83 -1.84 7.24
CA VAL A 35 1.77 -3.08 6.47
C VAL A 35 2.39 -2.86 5.10
N PHE A 36 3.54 -3.49 4.86
CA PHE A 36 4.30 -3.34 3.64
C PHE A 36 3.85 -4.36 2.59
N VAL A 37 3.47 -3.89 1.40
CA VAL A 37 2.97 -4.69 0.28
C VAL A 37 3.83 -4.41 -0.95
N HIS A 38 4.65 -5.38 -1.35
CA HIS A 38 5.54 -5.24 -2.51
C HIS A 38 4.76 -5.19 -3.83
N GLY A 39 5.44 -4.87 -4.94
CA GLY A 39 4.87 -4.81 -6.29
C GLY A 39 5.05 -6.09 -7.10
N LYS A 40 5.04 -5.93 -8.43
CA LYS A 40 5.48 -6.99 -9.34
C LYS A 40 6.95 -7.29 -9.05
N SER A 41 7.32 -8.57 -8.99
CA SER A 41 8.71 -8.97 -8.78
C SER A 41 9.29 -9.54 -10.06
N ASP A 42 10.36 -8.93 -10.56
CA ASP A 42 11.16 -9.31 -11.72
C ASP A 42 12.44 -10.02 -11.26
N GLY A 43 12.44 -11.34 -11.29
CA GLY A 43 13.66 -12.12 -11.02
C GLY A 43 14.05 -12.32 -9.56
N VAL A 44 13.39 -11.65 -8.60
CA VAL A 44 13.54 -11.95 -7.16
C VAL A 44 12.34 -12.76 -6.69
N SER A 45 12.58 -13.91 -6.06
CA SER A 45 11.50 -14.68 -5.44
C SER A 45 10.92 -13.90 -4.24
N THR A 46 9.66 -13.49 -4.34
CA THR A 46 8.88 -12.80 -3.27
C THR A 46 7.88 -13.75 -2.61
N ASP A 47 8.13 -15.06 -2.68
CA ASP A 47 7.23 -16.11 -2.18
C ASP A 47 7.28 -16.31 -0.66
N SER A 48 8.06 -15.50 0.06
CA SER A 48 8.18 -15.58 1.51
C SER A 48 8.48 -14.22 2.12
N ARG A 49 8.05 -14.05 3.37
CA ARG A 49 8.27 -12.84 4.16
C ARG A 49 9.73 -12.42 4.21
N THR A 50 10.64 -13.37 4.46
CA THR A 50 12.07 -13.10 4.58
C THR A 50 12.67 -12.56 3.29
N LYS A 51 12.29 -13.12 2.14
CA LYS A 51 12.79 -12.65 0.84
C LYS A 51 12.25 -11.27 0.50
N VAL A 52 10.97 -11.01 0.77
CA VAL A 52 10.40 -9.66 0.57
C VAL A 52 11.08 -8.63 1.48
N LEU A 53 11.32 -8.97 2.75
CA LEU A 53 12.02 -8.09 3.69
C LEU A 53 13.45 -7.81 3.24
N ASN A 54 14.20 -8.84 2.84
CA ASN A 54 15.63 -8.69 2.57
C ASN A 54 15.92 -8.13 1.18
N ASN A 55 15.12 -8.52 0.18
CA ASN A 55 15.44 -8.26 -1.22
C ASN A 55 14.57 -7.16 -1.85
N TYR A 56 13.37 -6.91 -1.30
CA TYR A 56 12.46 -5.91 -1.85
C TYR A 56 12.46 -4.63 -1.02
N TRP A 57 12.02 -4.73 0.23
CA TRP A 57 11.95 -3.57 1.10
C TRP A 57 13.28 -3.23 1.76
N THR A 58 14.15 -4.22 1.97
CA THR A 58 15.40 -4.14 2.75
C THR A 58 15.19 -3.81 4.24
N PRO A 59 16.05 -4.32 5.15
CA PRO A 59 15.95 -4.00 6.58
C PRO A 59 16.08 -2.51 6.89
N ASP A 60 16.90 -1.78 6.13
CA ASP A 60 17.17 -0.36 6.36
C ASP A 60 15.96 0.53 6.05
N MET A 61 15.23 0.23 4.99
CA MET A 61 14.01 0.96 4.67
C MET A 61 12.93 0.73 5.72
N VAL A 62 12.74 -0.52 6.15
CA VAL A 62 11.78 -0.86 7.21
C VAL A 62 12.17 -0.17 8.50
N ARG A 63 13.47 -0.17 8.86
CA ARG A 63 13.99 0.56 10.04
C ARG A 63 13.67 2.05 9.98
N ALA A 64 13.91 2.69 8.83
CA ALA A 64 13.64 4.11 8.64
C ALA A 64 12.13 4.40 8.74
N ALA A 65 11.31 3.65 8.00
CA ALA A 65 9.86 3.81 7.96
C ALA A 65 9.22 3.63 9.33
N THR A 66 9.68 2.65 10.13
CA THR A 66 9.12 2.28 11.44
C THR A 66 9.68 3.07 12.62
N ARG A 67 10.39 4.19 12.35
CA ARG A 67 11.06 5.00 13.38
C ARG A 67 11.96 4.14 14.26
N ASN A 68 12.89 3.43 13.63
CA ASN A 68 13.80 2.48 14.27
C ASN A 68 13.05 1.36 15.03
N TYR A 69 12.05 0.76 14.38
CA TYR A 69 11.21 -0.34 14.89
C TYR A 69 10.34 -0.01 16.11
N THR A 70 10.16 1.28 16.42
CA THR A 70 9.24 1.70 17.49
C THR A 70 7.77 1.59 17.09
N VAL A 71 7.49 1.61 15.79
CA VAL A 71 6.14 1.38 15.27
C VAL A 71 6.00 -0.06 14.75
N PRO A 72 4.96 -0.81 15.16
CA PRO A 72 4.76 -2.17 14.71
C PRO A 72 4.60 -2.24 13.20
N TYR A 73 5.12 -3.31 12.62
CA TYR A 73 5.01 -3.52 11.19
C TYR A 73 4.76 -4.97 10.83
N GLU A 74 4.16 -5.15 9.66
CA GLU A 74 4.01 -6.42 8.99
C GLU A 74 4.49 -6.32 7.55
N ILE A 75 5.03 -7.42 7.04
CA ILE A 75 5.46 -7.61 5.66
C ILE A 75 4.56 -8.68 5.07
N VAL A 76 3.89 -8.34 3.97
CA VAL A 76 3.09 -9.26 3.16
C VAL A 76 3.94 -9.78 2.01
N PHE A 77 3.73 -11.03 1.63
CA PHE A 77 4.39 -11.66 0.48
C PHE A 77 3.38 -12.34 -0.45
N TYR A 78 3.60 -12.27 -1.75
CA TYR A 78 2.80 -12.96 -2.76
C TYR A 78 3.61 -13.17 -4.04
N ASP A 79 3.11 -14.03 -4.93
CA ASP A 79 3.70 -14.22 -6.25
C ASP A 79 3.34 -13.04 -7.17
N GLY A 80 4.31 -12.15 -7.40
CA GLY A 80 4.17 -10.96 -8.22
C GLY A 80 3.81 -11.21 -9.68
N ARG A 81 3.82 -12.47 -10.15
CA ARG A 81 3.46 -12.85 -11.52
C ARG A 81 1.97 -13.05 -11.73
N LYS A 82 1.21 -13.34 -10.67
CA LYS A 82 -0.23 -13.57 -10.73
C LYS A 82 -0.99 -12.29 -11.07
N HIS A 83 -2.25 -12.44 -11.48
CA HIS A 83 -3.13 -11.29 -11.62
C HIS A 83 -3.30 -10.57 -10.28
N TYR A 84 -3.40 -9.23 -10.28
CA TYR A 84 -3.47 -8.45 -9.05
C TYR A 84 -4.68 -8.82 -8.17
N TRP A 85 -5.77 -9.34 -8.74
CA TRP A 85 -6.94 -9.81 -7.99
C TRP A 85 -6.69 -11.15 -7.28
N ASP A 86 -5.84 -12.02 -7.82
CA ASP A 86 -5.39 -13.23 -7.13
C ASP A 86 -4.36 -12.90 -6.05
N CYS A 87 -3.45 -11.96 -6.33
CA CYS A 87 -2.56 -11.40 -5.32
C CYS A 87 -3.35 -10.79 -4.15
N ALA A 88 -4.49 -10.13 -4.41
CA ALA A 88 -5.36 -9.59 -3.37
C ALA A 88 -5.90 -10.66 -2.42
N VAL A 89 -6.12 -11.89 -2.88
CA VAL A 89 -6.50 -13.02 -2.01
C VAL A 89 -5.33 -13.41 -1.11
N ASP A 90 -4.12 -13.53 -1.67
CA ASP A 90 -2.90 -13.87 -0.92
C ASP A 90 -2.57 -12.80 0.15
N VAL A 91 -2.69 -11.51 -0.22
CA VAL A 91 -2.55 -10.38 0.71
C VAL A 91 -3.61 -10.45 1.80
N SER A 92 -4.86 -10.70 1.42
CA SER A 92 -5.98 -10.69 2.35
C SER A 92 -5.92 -11.80 3.39
N ALA A 93 -5.45 -12.99 3.02
CA ALA A 93 -5.25 -14.09 3.97
C ALA A 93 -4.29 -13.69 5.11
N GLN A 94 -3.15 -13.08 4.76
CA GLN A 94 -2.15 -12.62 5.73
C GLN A 94 -2.67 -11.44 6.58
N VAL A 95 -3.31 -10.45 5.95
CA VAL A 95 -3.82 -9.28 6.67
C VAL A 95 -4.93 -9.67 7.64
N ASN A 96 -5.85 -10.55 7.25
CA ASN A 96 -6.88 -11.06 8.17
C ASN A 96 -6.26 -11.84 9.34
N GLN A 97 -5.16 -12.57 9.12
CA GLN A 97 -4.40 -13.20 10.20
C GLN A 97 -3.76 -12.17 11.12
N PHE A 98 -3.14 -11.10 10.58
CA PHE A 98 -2.59 -10.00 11.39
C PHE A 98 -3.68 -9.36 12.26
N ILE A 99 -4.87 -9.13 11.70
CA ILE A 99 -6.03 -8.63 12.45
C ILE A 99 -6.47 -9.64 13.51
N THR A 100 -6.50 -10.94 13.23
CA THR A 100 -6.78 -11.94 14.27
C THR A 100 -5.73 -11.89 15.40
N ASN A 101 -4.47 -11.63 15.06
CA ASN A 101 -3.36 -11.46 16.02
C ASN A 101 -3.31 -10.08 16.71
N GLY A 102 -4.38 -9.28 16.59
CA GLY A 102 -4.52 -8.02 17.31
C GLY A 102 -3.97 -6.78 16.61
N ARG A 103 -3.45 -6.88 15.37
CA ARG A 103 -3.08 -5.69 14.59
C ARG A 103 -4.34 -4.90 14.22
N ARG A 104 -4.33 -3.60 14.47
CA ARG A 104 -5.45 -2.67 14.21
C ARG A 104 -4.89 -1.38 13.62
N ASN A 105 -5.76 -0.50 13.14
CA ASN A 105 -5.39 0.83 12.66
C ASN A 105 -4.24 0.75 11.62
N LEU A 106 -4.48 -0.05 10.58
CA LEU A 106 -3.47 -0.43 9.60
C LEU A 106 -3.20 0.73 8.63
N VAL A 107 -1.94 1.07 8.44
CA VAL A 107 -1.49 1.95 7.36
C VAL A 107 -0.71 1.10 6.38
N PHE A 108 -1.18 1.02 5.15
CA PHE A 108 -0.50 0.25 4.11
C PHE A 108 0.57 1.09 3.44
N VAL A 109 1.75 0.52 3.26
CA VAL A 109 2.86 1.09 2.49
C VAL A 109 3.08 0.18 1.30
N THR A 110 2.75 0.66 0.11
CA THR A 110 2.70 -0.18 -1.09
C THR A 110 3.59 0.36 -2.19
N HIS A 111 4.17 -0.52 -3.00
CA HIS A 111 4.97 -0.14 -4.17
C HIS A 111 4.44 -0.79 -5.45
N SER A 112 4.45 -0.06 -6.57
CA SER A 112 4.11 -0.58 -7.90
C SER A 112 2.76 -1.34 -7.88
N MET A 113 2.71 -2.59 -8.36
CA MET A 113 1.49 -3.41 -8.35
C MET A 113 0.85 -3.59 -6.96
N GLY A 114 1.61 -3.47 -5.86
CA GLY A 114 1.07 -3.58 -4.50
C GLY A 114 0.02 -2.51 -4.19
N GLY A 115 0.16 -1.31 -4.79
CA GLY A 115 -0.83 -0.25 -4.68
C GLY A 115 -2.13 -0.60 -5.40
N VAL A 116 -2.03 -1.21 -6.57
CA VAL A 116 -3.17 -1.76 -7.31
C VAL A 116 -3.85 -2.88 -6.51
N VAL A 117 -3.08 -3.79 -5.91
CA VAL A 117 -3.62 -4.87 -5.08
C VAL A 117 -4.45 -4.32 -3.92
N MET A 118 -3.91 -3.34 -3.19
CA MET A 118 -4.65 -2.69 -2.10
C MET A 118 -5.87 -1.89 -2.60
N ARG A 119 -5.75 -1.23 -3.76
CA ARG A 119 -6.88 -0.54 -4.38
C ARG A 119 -8.01 -1.51 -4.74
N PHE A 120 -7.68 -2.69 -5.29
CA PHE A 120 -8.67 -3.72 -5.58
C PHE A 120 -9.41 -4.19 -4.32
N ILE A 121 -8.67 -4.46 -3.23
CA ILE A 121 -9.26 -4.84 -1.93
C ILE A 121 -10.22 -3.77 -1.44
N LEU A 122 -9.80 -2.49 -1.46
CA LEU A 122 -10.62 -1.39 -0.92
C LEU A 122 -11.81 -1.00 -1.80
N CYS A 123 -11.72 -1.18 -3.11
CA CYS A 123 -12.83 -0.93 -4.05
C CYS A 123 -13.83 -2.09 -4.12
N ASN A 124 -13.57 -3.22 -3.45
CA ASN A 124 -14.44 -4.40 -3.46
C ASN A 124 -14.78 -4.88 -2.03
N ALA A 125 -14.84 -3.95 -1.08
CA ALA A 125 -15.04 -4.24 0.33
C ALA A 125 -16.51 -4.08 0.79
N ASP A 126 -17.40 -3.60 -0.08
CA ASP A 126 -18.83 -3.47 0.16
C ASP A 126 -19.62 -4.64 -0.47
N PRO A 127 -20.66 -5.18 0.18
CA PRO A 127 -21.48 -6.26 -0.38
C PRO A 127 -22.10 -6.00 -1.75
N SER A 128 -22.22 -4.73 -2.16
CA SER A 128 -22.71 -4.33 -3.49
C SER A 128 -21.64 -4.33 -4.59
N ASP A 129 -20.36 -4.54 -4.23
CA ASP A 129 -19.26 -4.49 -5.19
C ASP A 129 -19.15 -5.79 -6.02
N PRO A 130 -18.74 -5.73 -7.31
CA PRO A 130 -18.71 -6.89 -8.21
C PRO A 130 -17.83 -8.05 -7.72
N PHE A 131 -16.75 -7.74 -7.00
CA PHE A 131 -15.82 -8.73 -6.46
C PHE A 131 -15.81 -8.74 -4.93
N TYR A 132 -16.94 -8.39 -4.31
CA TYR A 132 -17.09 -8.50 -2.87
C TYR A 132 -16.70 -9.90 -2.38
N ASN A 133 -15.78 -9.95 -1.41
CA ASN A 133 -15.32 -11.20 -0.81
C ASN A 133 -14.82 -12.23 -1.84
N TYR A 134 -14.21 -11.77 -2.95
CA TYR A 134 -13.66 -12.64 -3.99
C TYR A 134 -12.84 -13.78 -3.38
N ARG A 135 -13.22 -15.02 -3.70
CA ARG A 135 -12.59 -16.26 -3.18
C ARG A 135 -12.50 -16.33 -1.64
N GLY A 136 -13.45 -15.71 -0.93
CA GLY A 136 -13.50 -15.75 0.53
C GLY A 136 -12.51 -14.81 1.25
N ALA A 137 -11.94 -13.84 0.53
CA ALA A 137 -10.85 -13.00 1.02
C ALA A 137 -11.23 -11.98 2.12
N ASN A 138 -12.51 -11.79 2.42
CA ASN A 138 -13.02 -10.92 3.49
C ASN A 138 -12.45 -9.49 3.44
N PHE A 139 -12.59 -8.84 2.28
CA PHE A 139 -12.10 -7.48 2.04
C PHE A 139 -12.71 -6.44 3.01
N ASN A 140 -13.96 -6.65 3.45
CA ASN A 140 -14.63 -5.77 4.42
C ASN A 140 -13.90 -5.67 5.76
N ARG A 141 -13.40 -6.80 6.28
CA ARG A 141 -12.62 -6.83 7.53
C ARG A 141 -11.31 -6.06 7.40
N ILE A 142 -10.68 -6.12 6.23
CA ILE A 142 -9.46 -5.36 5.94
C ILE A 142 -9.77 -3.87 5.88
N GLN A 143 -10.80 -3.49 5.12
CA GLN A 143 -11.22 -2.09 5.00
C GLN A 143 -11.54 -1.47 6.36
N SER A 144 -12.34 -2.13 7.20
CA SER A 144 -12.71 -1.63 8.54
C SER A 144 -11.52 -1.39 9.47
N ASN A 145 -10.42 -2.11 9.27
CA ASN A 145 -9.18 -1.96 10.05
C ASN A 145 -8.13 -1.07 9.37
N THR A 146 -8.38 -0.65 8.14
CA THR A 146 -7.49 0.25 7.38
C THR A 146 -7.74 1.69 7.78
N ARG A 147 -6.67 2.43 8.05
CA ARG A 147 -6.69 3.89 8.20
C ARG A 147 -6.59 4.55 6.82
N HIS A 148 -5.52 4.25 6.10
CA HIS A 148 -5.26 4.71 4.73
C HIS A 148 -4.13 3.89 4.08
N VAL A 149 -3.91 4.14 2.79
CA VAL A 149 -2.83 3.56 1.99
C VAL A 149 -1.89 4.67 1.54
N LEU A 150 -0.59 4.46 1.71
CA LEU A 150 0.49 5.23 1.07
C LEU A 150 1.00 4.39 -0.10
N SER A 151 0.73 4.83 -1.33
CA SER A 151 1.03 4.08 -2.53
C SER A 151 2.09 4.77 -3.37
N TYR A 152 3.23 4.12 -3.51
CA TYR A 152 4.39 4.59 -4.25
C TYR A 152 4.40 3.98 -5.65
N ALA A 153 4.41 4.84 -6.66
CA ALA A 153 4.41 4.49 -8.08
C ALA A 153 3.36 3.43 -8.53
N PRO A 154 2.08 3.52 -8.11
CA PRO A 154 1.08 2.55 -8.55
C PRO A 154 0.63 2.75 -10.02
N PRO A 155 0.53 1.68 -10.83
CA PRO A 155 -0.08 1.71 -12.17
C PRO A 155 -1.62 1.75 -12.14
N ASN A 156 -2.20 2.73 -11.44
CA ASN A 156 -3.66 2.88 -11.29
C ASN A 156 -4.43 3.14 -12.61
N ALA A 157 -3.74 3.52 -13.69
CA ALA A 157 -4.30 3.66 -15.04
C ALA A 157 -3.79 2.60 -16.01
N GLY A 158 -3.07 1.60 -15.51
CA GLY A 158 -2.25 0.69 -16.31
C GLY A 158 -0.87 1.27 -16.58
N SER A 159 -0.07 0.51 -17.34
CA SER A 159 1.31 0.82 -17.66
C SER A 159 1.56 0.64 -19.16
N GLU A 160 2.14 1.65 -19.78
CA GLU A 160 2.58 1.63 -21.18
C GLU A 160 3.70 0.59 -21.38
N ALA A 161 4.49 0.31 -20.33
CA ALA A 161 5.46 -0.77 -20.34
C ALA A 161 4.76 -2.14 -20.46
N ALA A 162 3.63 -2.35 -19.78
CA ALA A 162 2.83 -3.56 -19.92
C ALA A 162 2.18 -3.68 -21.31
N ASP A 163 1.72 -2.56 -21.89
CA ASP A 163 1.21 -2.51 -23.27
C ASP A 163 2.31 -2.92 -24.28
N LEU A 164 3.54 -2.44 -24.05
CA LEU A 164 4.69 -2.74 -24.90
C LEU A 164 5.14 -4.21 -24.74
N ALA A 165 5.17 -4.74 -23.53
CA ALA A 165 5.50 -6.14 -23.30
C ALA A 165 4.55 -7.11 -24.01
N GLY A 166 3.24 -6.78 -24.06
CA GLY A 166 2.25 -7.55 -24.81
C GLY A 166 2.46 -7.56 -26.33
N SER A 167 3.07 -6.50 -26.89
CA SER A 167 3.32 -6.35 -28.33
C SER A 167 4.71 -6.83 -28.79
N LEU A 168 5.65 -7.03 -27.87
CA LEU A 168 7.05 -7.39 -28.17
C LEU A 168 7.45 -8.84 -27.84
N SER A 169 6.49 -9.71 -27.49
CA SER A 169 6.78 -11.12 -27.22
C SER A 169 7.45 -11.79 -28.44
N GLY A 170 8.72 -12.17 -28.29
CA GLY A 170 9.51 -12.85 -29.34
C GLY A 170 10.44 -11.95 -30.18
N SER A 171 10.52 -10.64 -29.90
CA SER A 171 11.46 -9.74 -30.60
C SER A 171 12.86 -9.73 -29.95
N TRP A 172 13.92 -9.79 -30.78
CA TRP A 172 15.32 -9.69 -30.34
C TRP A 172 15.71 -8.27 -29.90
N LEU A 173 14.93 -7.25 -30.27
CA LEU A 173 15.18 -5.85 -29.92
C LEU A 173 14.98 -5.53 -28.42
N THR A 174 14.45 -6.46 -27.62
CA THR A 174 13.97 -6.13 -26.25
C THR A 174 14.18 -7.21 -25.19
N ALA A 175 15.13 -8.15 -25.35
CA ALA A 175 15.36 -9.25 -24.39
C ALA A 175 15.43 -8.81 -22.90
N TRP A 176 15.95 -7.62 -22.63
CA TRP A 176 16.09 -7.06 -21.28
C TRP A 176 14.79 -6.41 -20.74
N LEU A 177 14.03 -5.67 -21.57
CA LEU A 177 12.69 -5.15 -21.23
C LEU A 177 11.67 -6.29 -21.05
N VAL A 178 11.80 -7.32 -21.88
CA VAL A 178 11.07 -8.59 -21.84
C VAL A 178 11.37 -9.35 -20.53
N SER A 179 12.59 -9.23 -20.00
CA SER A 179 12.99 -9.80 -18.70
C SER A 179 12.46 -8.99 -17.51
N LEU A 180 12.48 -7.66 -17.56
CA LEU A 180 11.94 -6.77 -16.50
C LEU A 180 10.41 -6.95 -16.35
N ILE A 181 9.71 -7.08 -17.47
CA ILE A 181 8.24 -7.15 -17.47
C ILE A 181 7.74 -8.60 -17.40
N ASP A 182 8.64 -9.59 -17.33
CA ASP A 182 8.33 -11.01 -17.22
C ASP A 182 7.29 -11.43 -18.27
N ASN A 183 7.77 -11.48 -19.52
CA ASN A 183 7.00 -11.56 -20.75
C ASN A 183 5.65 -12.28 -20.62
N ASN A 184 4.57 -11.53 -20.83
CA ASN A 184 3.20 -12.03 -20.87
C ASN A 184 2.71 -12.76 -19.60
N ALA A 185 3.33 -12.53 -18.45
CA ALA A 185 2.81 -13.01 -17.17
C ALA A 185 1.37 -12.50 -16.93
N PRO A 186 0.53 -13.22 -16.16
CA PRO A 186 -0.80 -12.78 -15.79
C PRO A 186 -0.86 -11.35 -15.22
N SER A 187 0.13 -10.98 -14.39
CA SER A 187 0.31 -9.62 -13.88
C SER A 187 0.45 -8.60 -15.01
N THR A 188 1.33 -8.85 -15.98
CA THR A 188 1.59 -7.96 -17.11
C THR A 188 0.34 -7.73 -17.95
N GLN A 189 -0.40 -8.78 -18.29
CA GLN A 189 -1.66 -8.66 -19.03
C GLN A 189 -2.69 -7.81 -18.26
N ALA A 190 -2.77 -8.02 -16.95
CA ALA A 190 -3.68 -7.32 -16.06
C ALA A 190 -3.24 -5.88 -15.72
N LEU A 191 -2.06 -5.43 -16.16
CA LEU A 191 -1.51 -4.10 -15.91
C LEU A 191 -1.49 -3.21 -17.17
N THR A 192 -2.08 -3.66 -18.28
CA THR A 192 -2.22 -2.86 -19.51
C THR A 192 -3.16 -1.66 -19.32
N THR A 193 -2.96 -0.59 -20.10
CA THR A 193 -3.83 0.59 -20.06
C THR A 193 -5.25 0.27 -20.53
N ALA A 194 -5.37 -0.64 -21.50
CA ALA A 194 -6.66 -1.14 -21.99
C ALA A 194 -7.44 -1.88 -20.89
N HIS A 195 -6.78 -2.79 -20.17
CA HIS A 195 -7.38 -3.49 -19.02
C HIS A 195 -7.82 -2.50 -17.95
N PHE A 196 -6.96 -1.54 -17.60
CA PHE A 196 -7.28 -0.57 -16.54
C PHE A 196 -8.39 0.41 -16.92
N ARG A 197 -8.57 0.72 -18.20
CA ARG A 197 -9.75 1.47 -18.66
C ARG A 197 -11.05 0.73 -18.30
N ALA A 198 -11.11 -0.57 -18.56
CA ALA A 198 -12.24 -1.40 -18.18
C ALA A 198 -12.34 -1.56 -16.65
N ALA A 199 -11.23 -1.82 -15.96
CA ALA A 199 -11.21 -1.99 -14.52
C ALA A 199 -11.71 -0.75 -13.78
N ASN A 200 -11.22 0.43 -14.14
CA ASN A 200 -11.60 1.70 -13.53
C ASN A 200 -13.07 2.06 -13.75
N ALA A 201 -13.68 1.58 -14.84
CA ALA A 201 -15.11 1.74 -15.10
C ALA A 201 -15.98 0.76 -14.28
N ASN A 202 -15.46 -0.41 -13.90
CA ASN A 202 -16.29 -1.51 -13.40
C ASN A 202 -16.01 -1.91 -11.94
N TRP A 203 -14.77 -2.25 -11.58
CA TRP A 203 -14.44 -2.84 -10.26
C TRP A 203 -13.30 -2.15 -9.49
N MET A 204 -12.61 -1.20 -10.11
CA MET A 204 -11.66 -0.28 -9.46
C MET A 204 -12.31 1.10 -9.27
N ARG A 205 -13.58 1.10 -8.85
CA ARG A 205 -14.43 2.29 -8.76
C ARG A 205 -14.08 3.13 -7.55
N ASP A 206 -12.99 3.88 -7.68
CA ASP A 206 -12.46 4.73 -6.60
C ASP A 206 -13.54 5.53 -5.90
N ALA A 207 -14.47 6.17 -6.62
CA ALA A 207 -15.54 6.98 -6.02
C ALA A 207 -16.38 6.26 -4.93
N LEU A 208 -16.36 4.93 -4.89
CA LEU A 208 -17.08 4.12 -3.91
C LEU A 208 -16.23 3.65 -2.73
N ARG A 209 -14.91 3.82 -2.76
CA ARG A 209 -14.04 3.39 -1.65
C ARG A 209 -14.19 4.32 -0.43
N SER A 210 -14.24 3.73 0.76
CA SER A 210 -14.37 4.49 2.02
C SER A 210 -13.03 4.95 2.62
N LYS A 211 -11.90 4.44 2.12
CA LYS A 211 -10.56 4.68 2.67
C LYS A 211 -9.67 5.44 1.70
N ALA A 212 -8.86 6.34 2.25
CA ALA A 212 -7.94 7.17 1.46
C ALA A 212 -6.79 6.33 0.90
N ILE A 213 -6.43 6.61 -0.35
CA ILE A 213 -5.19 6.17 -0.99
C ILE A 213 -4.44 7.44 -1.37
N PHE A 214 -3.29 7.64 -0.74
CA PHE A 214 -2.37 8.72 -1.02
C PHE A 214 -1.34 8.21 -2.02
N THR A 215 -1.34 8.78 -3.22
CA THR A 215 -0.44 8.36 -4.29
C THR A 215 0.78 9.27 -4.31
N VAL A 216 1.95 8.65 -4.20
CA VAL A 216 3.25 9.29 -4.39
C VAL A 216 3.75 8.88 -5.77
N ALA A 217 3.79 9.85 -6.67
CA ALA A 217 4.32 9.67 -8.02
C ALA A 217 5.78 10.11 -8.09
N GLY A 218 6.59 9.38 -8.84
CA GLY A 218 7.93 9.80 -9.20
C GLY A 218 7.89 10.68 -10.45
N THR A 219 8.36 11.92 -10.38
CA THR A 219 8.32 12.90 -11.49
C THR A 219 9.62 13.01 -12.29
N GLY A 220 10.67 12.28 -11.90
CA GLY A 220 12.00 12.45 -12.47
C GLY A 220 12.13 11.74 -13.81
N LEU A 221 12.04 12.50 -14.91
CA LEU A 221 12.16 11.99 -16.27
C LEU A 221 13.60 11.79 -16.78
N TRP A 222 14.64 12.35 -16.12
CA TRP A 222 15.94 12.54 -16.79
C TRP A 222 17.19 12.60 -15.90
N ASN A 223 17.15 12.18 -14.63
CA ASN A 223 18.12 12.69 -13.66
C ASN A 223 19.18 11.71 -13.09
N ASP A 224 19.40 10.50 -13.62
CA ASP A 224 20.59 9.71 -13.25
C ASP A 224 20.94 8.61 -14.29
N PHE A 225 21.78 8.93 -15.27
CA PHE A 225 22.28 7.95 -16.25
C PHE A 225 23.21 6.94 -15.58
N CYS A 226 22.90 5.65 -15.76
CA CYS A 226 23.84 4.55 -15.55
C CYS A 226 23.74 3.55 -16.71
N LEU A 227 24.70 2.64 -16.84
CA LEU A 227 24.80 1.72 -18.00
C LEU A 227 23.56 0.84 -18.21
N GLU A 228 22.80 0.53 -17.15
CA GLU A 228 21.56 -0.26 -17.20
C GLU A 228 20.35 0.55 -17.74
N CYS A 229 20.43 1.88 -17.70
CA CYS A 229 19.37 2.80 -18.11
C CYS A 229 19.38 3.15 -19.60
N VAL A 230 20.51 2.95 -20.30
CA VAL A 230 20.69 3.38 -21.69
C VAL A 230 19.59 2.84 -22.62
N GLY A 231 19.10 1.61 -22.37
CA GLY A 231 18.00 1.04 -23.14
C GLY A 231 16.62 1.68 -22.90
N LEU A 232 16.30 2.12 -21.67
CA LEU A 232 14.98 2.70 -21.32
C LEU A 232 14.95 4.18 -21.72
N ALA A 233 16.05 4.91 -21.55
CA ALA A 233 16.24 6.26 -22.10
C ALA A 233 16.11 6.27 -23.63
N THR A 234 16.61 5.22 -24.30
CA THR A 234 16.47 5.06 -25.75
C THR A 234 15.02 4.84 -26.17
N LEU A 235 14.23 4.06 -25.42
CA LEU A 235 12.78 3.91 -25.64
C LEU A 235 12.00 5.19 -25.32
N SER A 236 12.37 5.91 -24.26
CA SER A 236 11.80 7.22 -23.92
C SER A 236 12.03 8.25 -25.02
N GLY A 237 13.25 8.28 -25.57
CA GLY A 237 13.64 9.17 -26.67
C GLY A 237 13.08 8.78 -28.05
N LEU A 238 12.95 7.48 -28.36
CA LEU A 238 12.49 6.99 -29.67
C LEU A 238 10.97 6.77 -29.76
N ALA A 239 10.33 6.32 -28.68
CA ALA A 239 8.90 6.00 -28.65
C ALA A 239 8.04 7.09 -27.97
N GLY A 240 8.65 8.17 -27.50
CA GLY A 240 7.94 9.26 -26.82
C GLY A 240 7.27 8.82 -25.51
N LEU A 241 7.83 7.80 -24.86
CA LEU A 241 7.34 7.21 -23.61
C LEU A 241 8.09 7.84 -22.43
N PRO A 242 7.51 8.78 -21.67
CA PRO A 242 8.23 9.52 -20.64
C PRO A 242 8.68 8.65 -19.44
N GLY A 243 9.87 8.04 -19.47
CA GLY A 243 10.69 7.76 -18.27
C GLY A 243 10.77 6.32 -17.74
N GLU A 244 11.93 6.01 -17.17
CA GLU A 244 12.43 4.67 -16.88
C GLU A 244 11.78 4.02 -15.63
N ASP A 245 11.23 2.82 -15.81
CA ASP A 245 10.95 1.79 -14.81
C ASP A 245 9.85 1.95 -13.75
N ASP A 246 9.21 3.11 -13.58
CA ASP A 246 7.95 3.25 -12.79
C ASP A 246 7.50 4.73 -12.72
N GLY A 247 8.39 5.69 -13.04
CA GLY A 247 8.10 7.14 -13.01
C GLY A 247 7.06 7.61 -14.03
N MET A 248 7.16 7.11 -15.28
CA MET A 248 6.17 7.38 -16.34
C MET A 248 4.75 7.00 -15.93
N VAL A 249 4.66 5.76 -15.46
CA VAL A 249 3.44 5.08 -15.09
C VAL A 249 2.85 5.77 -13.88
N ALA A 250 3.69 6.16 -12.92
CA ALA A 250 3.28 6.83 -11.70
C ALA A 250 2.66 8.20 -11.95
N GLU A 251 3.17 9.04 -12.86
CA GLU A 251 2.59 10.36 -13.11
C GLU A 251 1.22 10.25 -13.81
N TYR A 252 1.15 9.56 -14.95
CA TYR A 252 -0.11 9.34 -15.67
C TYR A 252 -1.16 8.60 -14.81
N SER A 253 -0.73 7.58 -14.06
CA SER A 253 -1.62 6.81 -13.19
C SER A 253 -1.99 7.51 -11.89
N ALA A 254 -1.16 8.40 -11.36
CA ALA A 254 -1.46 9.08 -10.10
C ALA A 254 -2.70 9.96 -10.18
N HIS A 255 -3.00 10.50 -11.37
CA HIS A 255 -4.21 11.29 -11.61
C HIS A 255 -5.49 10.46 -11.67
N HIS A 256 -5.41 9.12 -11.71
CA HIS A 256 -6.58 8.27 -11.88
C HIS A 256 -7.30 7.91 -10.57
N THR A 257 -6.70 8.15 -9.39
CA THR A 257 -7.39 7.94 -8.10
C THR A 257 -8.28 9.13 -7.75
N LYS A 258 -9.60 9.01 -7.92
CA LYS A 258 -10.57 10.13 -7.86
C LYS A 258 -11.46 10.21 -6.60
N ALA A 259 -11.16 9.46 -5.53
CA ALA A 259 -12.05 9.35 -4.34
C ALA A 259 -11.62 10.17 -3.11
N PRO A 260 -12.40 10.15 -2.00
CA PRO A 260 -12.05 10.85 -0.75
C PRO A 260 -10.61 10.58 -0.31
N GLY A 261 -9.90 11.65 0.03
CA GLY A 261 -8.49 11.58 0.42
C GLY A 261 -7.53 11.15 -0.70
N GLY A 262 -7.95 11.15 -1.97
CA GLY A 262 -7.07 11.11 -3.14
C GLY A 262 -6.24 12.39 -3.19
N ARG A 263 -5.27 12.51 -2.27
CA ARG A 263 -4.26 13.56 -2.32
C ARG A 263 -3.06 12.97 -3.04
N TRP A 264 -2.63 13.72 -4.02
CA TRP A 264 -1.42 13.46 -4.76
C TRP A 264 -0.31 14.31 -4.15
N TYR A 265 0.83 13.67 -3.92
CA TYR A 265 2.03 14.37 -3.50
C TYR A 265 3.09 14.11 -4.57
N ASN A 266 3.49 15.18 -5.24
CA ASN A 266 4.72 15.18 -5.99
C ASN A 266 5.87 15.21 -5.00
N THR A 267 6.72 14.21 -5.10
CA THR A 267 8.00 14.19 -4.41
C THR A 267 9.07 13.89 -5.44
N ASP A 268 10.29 14.37 -5.23
CA ASP A 268 11.42 13.96 -6.08
C ASP A 268 11.78 12.46 -5.89
N ALA A 269 11.01 11.70 -5.09
CA ALA A 269 11.18 10.26 -4.93
C ALA A 269 10.71 9.52 -6.19
N ASN A 270 11.50 9.63 -7.26
CA ASN A 270 11.40 8.74 -8.42
C ASN A 270 12.01 7.37 -8.10
N HIS A 271 11.79 6.40 -9.00
CA HIS A 271 12.24 5.01 -8.86
C HIS A 271 13.76 4.86 -8.56
N HIS A 272 14.61 5.81 -9.00
CA HIS A 272 16.04 5.79 -8.64
C HIS A 272 16.28 6.00 -7.15
N TYR A 273 15.49 6.85 -6.49
CA TYR A 273 15.57 7.05 -5.04
C TYR A 273 15.00 5.85 -4.25
N ASN A 274 14.04 5.12 -4.83
CA ASN A 274 13.36 3.97 -4.19
C ASN A 274 14.09 2.63 -4.37
N ARG A 275 14.78 2.38 -5.50
CA ARG A 275 15.61 1.18 -5.73
C ARG A 275 17.08 1.36 -5.32
N ARG A 276 17.62 2.59 -5.27
CA ARG A 276 19.06 2.88 -4.99
C ARG A 276 19.33 3.71 -3.72
N ASN A 277 18.86 3.26 -2.56
CA ASN A 277 19.34 3.75 -1.26
C ASN A 277 19.01 5.20 -0.85
N SER A 278 17.92 5.81 -1.32
CA SER A 278 17.39 7.02 -0.66
C SER A 278 16.23 6.74 0.29
N TYR A 279 16.37 5.66 1.05
CA TYR A 279 15.49 5.21 2.13
C TYR A 279 15.06 6.31 3.12
N ARG A 280 15.85 7.39 3.21
CA ARG A 280 15.53 8.55 4.05
C ARG A 280 14.31 9.32 3.56
N ARG A 281 14.09 9.50 2.25
CA ARG A 281 12.94 10.27 1.75
C ARG A 281 11.63 9.50 1.92
N LEU A 282 11.59 8.23 1.51
CA LEU A 282 10.42 7.36 1.74
C LEU A 282 10.18 7.13 3.24
N GLY A 283 11.23 6.94 4.04
CA GLY A 283 11.14 6.90 5.49
C GLY A 283 10.59 8.20 6.10
N ASN A 284 10.97 9.37 5.57
CA ASN A 284 10.46 10.66 6.01
C ASN A 284 8.99 10.86 5.63
N ASP A 285 8.57 10.47 4.43
CA ASP A 285 7.17 10.55 3.99
C ASP A 285 6.28 9.63 4.85
N ILE A 286 6.73 8.40 5.12
CA ILE A 286 6.04 7.49 6.03
C ILE A 286 6.06 8.06 7.46
N ALA A 287 7.15 8.72 7.88
CA ALA A 287 7.21 9.37 9.19
C ALA A 287 6.26 10.57 9.33
N GLN A 288 5.96 11.25 8.23
CA GLN A 288 5.08 12.41 8.18
C GLN A 288 3.60 12.02 8.01
N PHE A 289 3.31 11.01 7.18
CA PHE A 289 1.94 10.67 6.78
C PHE A 289 1.48 9.28 7.28
N GLY A 290 2.37 8.47 7.82
CA GLY A 290 2.09 7.10 8.26
C GLY A 290 1.56 6.97 9.70
N TYR A 291 1.49 8.06 10.46
CA TYR A 291 1.23 8.05 11.90
C TYR A 291 0.08 8.97 12.33
#